data_AF-A0A7C7P1C5-F1
#
_entry.id   AF-A0A7C7P1C5-F1
#
_cell.length_a   1.000
_cell.length_b   1.000
_cell.length_c   1.000
_cell.angle_alpha   90.00
_cell.angle_beta   90.00
_cell.angle_gamma   90.00
#
_symmetry.space_group_name_H-M   'P 1'
#
loop_
_entity.id
_entity.type
_entity.pdbx_description
1 polymer ?
#
loop_
_entity_poly.entity_id
_entity_poly.type
_entity_poly.pdbx_seq_one_letter_code
_entity_poly.pdbx_strand_id
1 'polypeptide(L)'
;MKHVTVYREPGEYAGWPANYGIWNWGDEIVTGFTLGFHSNEGGFHYRDKERPFVTMQSRSIDGGFTWESIQAPLSAPGNVAISADEHMNLEFGPVHLRSNPPKAFDKVINFSKPDF
;
A
#
# COMPACT_ATOMS: atom_id res chain seq x y z
N MET A 1 -3.06 7.24 25.79
CA MET A 1 -3.42 6.92 24.39
C MET A 1 -3.22 8.17 23.56
N LYS A 2 -2.45 8.11 22.47
CA LYS A 2 -2.17 9.25 21.57
C LYS A 2 -2.62 8.87 20.17
N HIS A 3 -3.31 9.76 19.46
CA HIS A 3 -3.62 9.61 18.05
C HIS A 3 -2.59 10.38 17.22
N VAL A 4 -2.16 9.79 16.11
CA VAL A 4 -1.22 10.35 15.15
C VAL A 4 -1.80 10.22 13.75
N THR A 5 -1.50 11.19 12.88
CA THR A 5 -1.84 11.12 11.47
C THR A 5 -0.65 10.52 10.73
N VAL A 6 -0.86 9.37 10.07
CA VAL A 6 0.16 8.75 9.22
C VAL A 6 0.23 9.41 7.85
N TYR A 7 -0.94 9.65 7.25
CA TYR A 7 -1.08 10.29 5.95
C TYR A 7 -2.38 11.08 5.87
N ARG A 8 -2.33 12.29 5.30
CA ARG A 8 -3.51 13.11 5.03
C ARG A 8 -3.17 14.23 4.06
N GLU A 9 -3.77 14.18 2.87
CA GLU A 9 -3.66 15.25 1.89
C GLU A 9 -5.06 15.62 1.36
N PRO A 10 -5.38 16.93 1.18
CA PRO A 10 -6.67 17.36 0.65
C PRO A 10 -6.93 16.80 -0.76
N GLY A 11 -8.12 16.23 -0.96
CA GLY A 11 -8.56 15.69 -2.26
C GLY A 11 -8.11 14.24 -2.52
N GLU A 12 -7.35 13.64 -1.62
CA GLU A 12 -6.87 12.28 -1.77
C GLU A 12 -7.65 11.28 -0.91
N TYR A 13 -7.71 10.04 -1.40
CA TYR A 13 -8.29 8.90 -0.71
C TYR A 13 -7.16 7.96 -0.28
N ALA A 14 -6.88 7.90 1.02
CA ALA A 14 -5.94 6.97 1.63
C ALA A 14 -6.71 5.88 2.38
N GLY A 15 -6.61 4.63 1.93
CA GLY A 15 -7.51 3.56 2.37
C GLY A 15 -6.89 2.18 2.51
N TRP A 16 -7.67 1.30 3.12
CA TRP A 16 -7.41 -0.14 3.29
C TRP A 16 -6.04 -0.53 3.86
N PRO A 17 -5.51 0.13 4.91
CA PRO A 17 -4.21 -0.23 5.47
C PRO A 17 -4.18 -1.66 6.05
N ALA A 18 -5.32 -2.16 6.54
CA ALA A 18 -5.44 -3.51 7.06
C ALA A 18 -5.12 -4.60 6.02
N ASN A 19 -5.37 -4.35 4.74
CA ASN A 19 -5.11 -5.28 3.64
C ASN A 19 -3.63 -5.33 3.24
N TYR A 20 -2.83 -4.38 3.72
CA TYR A 20 -1.38 -4.37 3.56
C TYR A 20 -0.68 -4.89 4.80
N GLY A 21 -1.28 -4.76 5.98
CA GLY A 21 -0.67 -5.16 7.24
C GLY A 21 0.22 -4.08 7.86
N ILE A 22 0.75 -4.42 9.02
CA ILE A 22 1.67 -3.58 9.79
C ILE A 22 2.77 -4.46 10.37
N TRP A 23 4.01 -3.99 10.27
CA TRP A 23 5.20 -4.66 10.78
C TRP A 23 5.91 -3.73 11.75
N ASN A 24 6.53 -4.32 12.77
CA ASN A 24 7.24 -3.60 13.79
C ASN A 24 8.54 -4.32 14.16
N TRP A 25 9.60 -3.53 14.28
CA TRP A 25 10.92 -3.96 14.75
C TRP A 25 11.47 -2.88 15.70
N GLY A 26 11.26 -3.06 17.00
CA GLY A 26 11.62 -2.03 17.99
C GLY A 26 10.82 -0.74 17.76
N ASP A 27 11.51 0.39 17.58
CA ASP A 27 10.89 1.69 17.28
C ASP A 27 10.55 1.87 15.80
N GLU A 28 10.93 0.93 14.93
CA GLU A 28 10.59 0.96 13.53
C GLU A 28 9.21 0.35 13.27
N ILE A 29 8.38 1.05 12.52
CA ILE A 29 7.04 0.59 12.12
C ILE A 29 6.86 0.83 10.62
N VAL A 30 6.39 -0.18 9.90
CA VAL A 30 6.06 -0.08 8.47
C VAL A 30 4.63 -0.55 8.25
N THR A 31 3.84 0.21 7.48
CA THR A 31 2.51 -0.19 7.01
C THR A 31 2.32 0.24 5.57
N GLY A 32 1.47 -0.46 4.84
CA GLY A 32 1.06 -0.07 3.49
C GLY A 32 -0.38 0.44 3.46
N PHE A 33 -0.73 1.17 2.41
CA PHE A 33 -2.11 1.57 2.14
C PHE A 33 -2.29 1.85 0.65
N THR A 34 -3.54 1.98 0.22
CA THR A 34 -3.86 2.43 -1.14
C THR A 34 -4.03 3.94 -1.17
N LEU A 35 -3.52 4.60 -2.20
CA LEU A 35 -3.74 6.02 -2.44
C LEU A 35 -4.44 6.23 -3.78
N GLY A 36 -5.46 7.07 -3.77
CA GLY A 36 -6.10 7.59 -4.96
C GLY A 36 -6.80 8.91 -4.65
N PHE A 37 -7.96 9.13 -5.25
CA PHE A 37 -8.63 10.43 -5.18
C PHE A 37 -9.97 10.32 -4.47
N HIS A 38 -10.27 11.33 -3.67
CA HIS A 38 -11.56 11.47 -3.01
C HIS A 38 -12.62 11.87 -4.04
N SER A 39 -13.82 11.30 -3.91
CA SER A 39 -14.99 11.72 -4.68
C SER A 39 -16.25 11.63 -3.82
N ASN A 40 -16.99 12.74 -3.73
CA ASN A 40 -18.28 12.78 -3.03
C ASN A 40 -19.32 11.86 -3.70
N GLU A 41 -19.17 11.60 -4.99
CA GLU A 41 -20.03 10.71 -5.78
C GLU A 41 -19.54 9.25 -5.77
N GLY A 42 -18.44 8.95 -5.06
CA GLY A 42 -17.83 7.62 -5.01
C GLY A 42 -18.68 6.56 -4.30
N GLY A 43 -19.73 6.98 -3.57
CA GLY A 43 -20.60 6.09 -2.79
C GLY A 43 -19.83 5.40 -1.66
N PHE A 44 -19.91 4.07 -1.59
CA PHE A 44 -19.15 3.31 -0.59
C PHE A 44 -17.64 3.59 -0.73
N HIS A 45 -17.04 4.06 0.37
CA HIS A 45 -15.66 4.56 0.48
C HIS A 45 -15.34 5.90 -0.23
N TYR A 46 -16.30 6.65 -0.78
CA TYR A 46 -16.10 8.04 -1.27
C TYR A 46 -14.82 8.25 -2.11
N ARG A 47 -14.52 7.31 -3.00
CA ARG A 47 -13.33 7.31 -3.85
C ARG A 47 -13.71 7.50 -5.31
N ASP A 48 -12.86 8.18 -6.05
CA ASP A 48 -12.91 8.23 -7.50
C ASP A 48 -12.56 6.84 -8.06
N LYS A 49 -13.50 6.22 -8.77
CA LYS A 49 -13.35 4.87 -9.35
C LYS A 49 -12.86 4.90 -10.79
N GLU A 50 -12.77 6.07 -11.40
CA GLU A 50 -12.29 6.25 -12.77
C GLU A 50 -10.76 6.37 -12.83
N ARG A 51 -10.13 6.56 -11.67
CA ARG A 51 -8.68 6.74 -11.53
C ARG A 51 -8.04 5.54 -10.82
N PRO A 52 -6.86 5.10 -11.25
CA PRO A 52 -6.18 3.98 -10.61
C PRO A 52 -5.70 4.36 -9.21
N PHE A 53 -5.64 3.36 -8.33
CA PHE A 53 -4.92 3.48 -7.07
C PHE A 53 -3.44 3.16 -7.24
N VAL A 54 -2.62 3.77 -6.39
CA VAL A 54 -1.20 3.42 -6.18
C VAL A 54 -1.01 2.83 -4.79
N THR A 55 -0.09 1.87 -4.67
CA THR A 55 0.31 1.35 -3.35
C THR A 55 1.32 2.28 -2.72
N MET A 56 1.06 2.67 -1.47
CA MET A 56 1.94 3.48 -0.64
C MET A 56 2.53 2.64 0.49
N GLN A 57 3.73 3.02 0.94
CA GLN A 57 4.36 2.54 2.17
C GLN A 57 4.55 3.75 3.09
N SER A 58 4.14 3.63 4.34
CA SER A 58 4.49 4.56 5.41
C SER A 58 5.46 3.90 6.39
N ARG A 59 6.47 4.64 6.82
CA ARG A 59 7.48 4.19 7.77
C ARG A 59 7.64 5.20 8.90
N SER A 60 7.76 4.71 10.12
CA SER A 60 8.18 5.45 11.31
C SER A 60 9.45 4.80 11.87
N ILE A 61 10.36 5.62 12.39
CA ILE A 61 11.61 5.18 13.04
C ILE A 61 11.70 5.65 14.50
N ASP A 62 10.60 6.17 15.05
CA ASP A 62 10.53 6.77 16.39
C ASP A 62 9.35 6.22 17.21
N GLY A 63 8.94 4.97 16.96
CA GLY A 63 7.84 4.32 17.69
C GLY A 63 6.45 4.83 17.29
N GLY A 64 6.32 5.43 16.11
CA GLY A 64 5.05 5.89 15.55
C GLY A 64 4.72 7.36 15.82
N PHE A 65 5.68 8.19 16.27
CA PHE A 65 5.45 9.62 16.49
C PHE A 65 5.50 10.43 15.21
N THR A 66 6.43 10.11 14.30
CA THR A 66 6.55 10.72 12.97
C THR A 66 6.55 9.64 11.89
N TRP A 67 6.05 10.00 10.70
CA TRP A 67 5.85 9.08 9.59
C TRP A 67 6.30 9.72 8.28
N GLU A 68 7.05 8.95 7.49
CA GLU A 68 7.35 9.25 6.09
C GLU A 68 6.53 8.32 5.20
N SER A 69 5.91 8.86 4.16
CA SER A 69 5.12 8.09 3.20
C SER A 69 5.67 8.24 1.80
N ILE A 70 5.93 7.11 1.14
CA ILE A 70 6.42 7.05 -0.23
C ILE A 70 5.53 6.11 -1.04
N GLN A 71 5.55 6.26 -2.37
CA GLN A 71 5.05 5.18 -3.22
C GLN A 71 5.87 3.92 -2.90
N ALA A 72 5.18 2.81 -2.68
CA ALA A 72 5.84 1.60 -2.24
C ALA A 72 6.90 1.18 -3.28
N PRO A 73 8.14 0.88 -2.85
CA PRO A 73 9.25 0.57 -3.75
C PRO A 73 9.14 -0.88 -4.27
N LEU A 74 8.04 -1.17 -4.97
CA LEU A 74 7.74 -2.49 -5.53
C LEU A 74 7.22 -2.36 -6.96
N SER A 75 7.47 -3.40 -7.77
CA SER A 75 6.90 -3.51 -9.12
C SER A 75 5.50 -4.11 -9.02
N ALA A 76 4.49 -3.24 -8.95
CA ALA A 76 3.11 -3.68 -8.77
C ALA A 76 2.55 -4.31 -10.06
N PRO A 77 1.89 -5.48 -9.99
CA PRO A 77 1.26 -6.08 -11.17
C PRO A 77 0.21 -5.15 -11.78
N GLY A 78 0.33 -4.88 -13.08
CA GLY A 78 -0.54 -3.94 -13.79
C GLY A 78 -0.26 -2.46 -13.52
N ASN A 79 0.80 -2.13 -12.76
CA ASN A 79 1.08 -0.77 -12.28
C ASN A 79 -0.09 -0.14 -11.48
N VAL A 80 -0.85 -0.98 -10.77
CA VAL A 80 -1.96 -0.58 -9.90
C VAL A 80 -1.72 -1.06 -8.47
N ALA A 81 -2.51 -0.59 -7.52
CA ALA A 81 -2.37 -1.00 -6.13
C ALA A 81 -2.59 -2.51 -5.89
N ILE A 82 -1.69 -3.16 -5.15
CA ILE A 82 -1.58 -4.63 -5.05
C ILE A 82 -2.65 -5.32 -4.19
N SER A 83 -3.31 -4.60 -3.29
CA SER A 83 -4.38 -5.12 -2.43
C SER A 83 -5.72 -4.41 -2.66
N ALA A 84 -5.84 -3.68 -3.77
CA ALA A 84 -7.03 -2.90 -4.10
C ALA A 84 -7.96 -3.60 -5.09
N ASP A 85 -7.52 -4.69 -5.73
CA ASP A 85 -8.23 -5.35 -6.83
C ASP A 85 -9.66 -5.79 -6.48
N GLU A 86 -9.89 -6.30 -5.26
CA GLU A 86 -11.25 -6.66 -4.79
C GLU A 86 -12.18 -5.44 -4.65
N HIS A 87 -11.61 -4.24 -4.68
CA HIS A 87 -12.30 -2.97 -4.62
C HIS A 87 -12.16 -2.17 -5.94
N MET A 88 -11.50 -2.71 -6.96
CA MET A 88 -11.33 -2.09 -8.29
C MET A 88 -12.21 -2.77 -9.34
N ASN A 89 -12.47 -2.06 -10.45
CA ASN A 89 -13.19 -2.62 -11.60
C ASN A 89 -12.41 -3.81 -12.20
N LEU A 90 -13.14 -4.88 -12.54
CA LEU A 90 -12.65 -6.22 -12.94
C LEU A 90 -11.87 -6.26 -14.28
N GLU A 91 -11.58 -5.12 -14.91
CA GLU A 91 -11.10 -5.07 -16.29
C GLU A 91 -9.62 -5.48 -16.47
N PHE A 92 -8.84 -5.57 -15.39
CA PHE A 92 -7.40 -5.89 -15.49
C PHE A 92 -7.09 -7.35 -15.80
N GLY A 93 -8.09 -8.23 -15.89
CA GLY A 93 -7.90 -9.66 -16.14
C GLY A 93 -7.04 -10.34 -15.06
N PRO A 94 -6.56 -11.57 -15.31
CA PRO A 94 -5.80 -12.33 -14.32
C PRO A 94 -4.38 -11.76 -14.11
N VAL A 95 -3.94 -11.69 -12.85
CA VAL A 95 -2.69 -11.03 -12.41
C VAL A 95 -1.44 -11.53 -13.17
N HIS A 96 -1.36 -12.82 -13.51
CA HIS A 96 -0.21 -13.41 -14.21
C HIS A 96 -0.07 -12.95 -15.67
N LEU A 97 -1.12 -12.37 -16.27
CA LEU A 97 -1.09 -11.80 -17.62
C LEU A 97 -0.81 -10.29 -17.62
N ARG A 98 -0.73 -9.65 -16.45
CA ARG A 98 -0.49 -8.21 -16.35
C ARG A 98 0.99 -7.89 -16.53
N SER A 99 1.29 -6.59 -16.72
CA SER A 99 2.66 -6.09 -16.55
C SER A 99 3.15 -6.37 -15.13
N ASN A 100 4.47 -6.54 -14.94
CA ASN A 100 5.08 -6.81 -13.63
C ASN A 100 4.41 -7.96 -12.84
N PRO A 101 4.11 -9.13 -13.45
CA PRO A 101 3.46 -10.20 -12.73
C PRO A 101 4.38 -10.71 -11.60
N PRO A 102 3.81 -11.18 -10.47
CA PRO A 102 4.60 -11.83 -9.44
C PRO A 102 5.37 -13.01 -10.04
N LYS A 103 6.64 -13.12 -9.70
CA LYS A 103 7.49 -14.23 -10.13
C LYS A 103 7.68 -15.18 -8.96
N ALA A 104 7.78 -16.47 -9.26
CA ALA A 104 8.21 -17.44 -8.27
C ALA A 104 9.58 -17.01 -7.72
N PHE A 105 9.72 -17.00 -6.41
CA PHE A 105 10.98 -16.71 -5.77
C PHE A 105 11.91 -17.92 -5.94
N ASP A 106 13.03 -17.72 -6.65
CA ASP A 106 13.97 -18.77 -7.08
C ASP A 106 15.36 -18.63 -6.45
N LYS A 107 15.50 -17.74 -5.46
CA LYS A 107 16.76 -17.47 -4.76
C LYS A 107 16.79 -18.14 -3.39
N VAL A 108 17.99 -18.23 -2.80
CA VAL A 108 18.16 -18.65 -1.41
C VAL A 108 18.12 -17.41 -0.51
N ILE A 109 17.24 -17.41 0.50
CA ILE A 109 17.27 -16.39 1.55
C ILE A 109 18.32 -16.83 2.57
N ASN A 110 19.33 -16.00 2.80
CA ASN A 110 20.31 -16.24 3.85
C ASN A 110 19.82 -15.63 5.18
N PHE A 111 19.40 -16.48 6.11
CA PHE A 111 18.94 -16.07 7.44
C PHE A 111 20.08 -15.90 8.47
N SER A 112 21.34 -16.07 8.08
CA SER A 112 22.47 -15.93 9.01
C SER A 112 22.71 -14.50 9.50
N LYS A 113 22.02 -13.52 8.92
CA LYS A 113 22.00 -12.11 9.35
C LYS A 113 20.54 -11.66 9.42
N PRO A 114 19.91 -11.74 10.60
CA PRO A 114 18.48 -11.49 10.75
C PRO A 114 18.11 -10.00 10.66
N ASP A 115 19.08 -9.11 10.83
CA ASP A 115 18.83 -7.67 10.81
C ASP A 115 18.93 -7.12 9.39
N PHE A 116 19.95 -7.51 8.60
CA PHE A 116 20.17 -7.19 7.18
C PHE A 116 21.22 -8.13 6.57
#